data_AF-A0A7S2PE24-F1
#
_entry.id   AF-A0A7S2PE24-F1
#
_cell.length_a   1.000
_cell.length_b   1.000
_cell.length_c   1.000
_cell.angle_alpha   90.00
_cell.angle_beta   90.00
_cell.angle_gamma   90.00
#
_symmetry.space_group_name_H-M   'P 1'
#
loop_
_entity.id
_entity.type
_entity.pdbx_description
1 polymer ?
#
loop_
_entity_poly.entity_id
_entity_poly.type
_entity_poly.pdbx_seq_one_letter_code
_entity_poly.pdbx_strand_id
1 'polypeptide(L)'
;KSSMATCRVCMAKIPKEALRIGHQQTDAGAGLLENDLTAPGGPGAAGRHAAAIASATRWHHFECFPRMKGAKWMMANLPKEPGSLGGFSEIKKADQKKLVQLWKAILGGAGGKGATATPTSAAKAIGGKRKAAAQSGDASKKAKNDAAMAKLTSPQGVLSAKDYKKVQALEAQLASSSSALLQAELQSNKQVSAGKKGELVQRVAEGRTLGSLPGCPRCSKGRIHWSRIGGWFSCPGYYDDSIKGTRRCFFRSQEMKRGKWKVPK
;
A
#
# COMPACT_ATOMS: atom_id res chain seq x y z
N LYS A 1 -22.03 -6.45 9.90
CA LYS A 1 -20.72 -6.38 10.62
C LYS A 1 -20.42 -4.92 11.01
N SER A 2 -19.78 -4.65 12.16
CA SER A 2 -19.55 -3.27 12.65
C SER A 2 -18.46 -2.51 11.85
N SER A 3 -18.54 -1.17 11.87
CA SER A 3 -17.55 -0.22 11.30
C SER A 3 -16.34 0.02 12.21
N MET A 4 -16.11 -0.86 13.19
CA MET A 4 -15.08 -0.68 14.21
C MET A 4 -13.71 -1.26 13.82
N ALA A 5 -13.64 -2.09 12.75
CA ALA A 5 -12.39 -2.70 12.33
C ALA A 5 -11.40 -1.65 11.78
N THR A 6 -10.14 -1.73 12.21
CA THR A 6 -9.03 -0.92 11.72
C THR A 6 -8.15 -1.76 10.79
N CYS A 7 -7.67 -1.16 9.70
CA CYS A 7 -6.77 -1.86 8.79
C CYS A 7 -5.38 -1.99 9.39
N ARG A 8 -4.79 -3.19 9.40
CA ARG A 8 -3.46 -3.43 9.97
C ARG A 8 -2.29 -2.93 9.12
N VAL A 9 -2.52 -2.41 7.91
CA VAL A 9 -1.48 -1.77 7.10
C VAL A 9 -1.49 -0.25 7.28
N CYS A 10 -2.64 0.40 7.07
CA CYS A 10 -2.73 1.86 7.08
C CYS A 10 -3.31 2.43 8.37
N MET A 11 -3.70 1.57 9.32
CA MET A 11 -4.28 1.88 10.64
C MET A 11 -5.60 2.67 10.61
N ALA A 12 -6.13 3.03 9.44
CA ALA A 12 -7.40 3.74 9.31
C ALA A 12 -8.62 2.83 9.56
N LYS A 13 -9.74 3.44 9.97
CA LYS A 13 -11.03 2.73 10.09
C LYS A 13 -11.47 2.18 8.73
N ILE A 14 -12.02 0.97 8.73
CA ILE A 14 -12.63 0.35 7.56
C ILE A 14 -14.11 0.73 7.55
N PRO A 15 -14.61 1.44 6.52
CA PRO A 15 -16.01 1.83 6.45
C PRO A 15 -16.96 0.63 6.57
N LYS A 16 -18.16 0.87 7.09
CA LYS A 16 -19.24 -0.13 7.08
C LYS A 16 -19.52 -0.52 5.63
N GLU A 17 -19.76 -1.81 5.38
CA GLU A 17 -20.02 -2.37 4.04
C GLU A 17 -18.86 -2.30 3.02
N ALA A 18 -17.68 -1.78 3.39
CA ALA A 18 -16.52 -1.80 2.51
C ALA A 18 -15.93 -3.22 2.39
N LEU A 19 -15.55 -3.60 1.17
CA LEU A 19 -14.81 -4.83 0.91
C LEU A 19 -13.48 -4.81 1.69
N ARG A 20 -13.27 -5.84 2.52
CA ARG A 20 -12.13 -5.96 3.41
C ARG A 20 -11.68 -7.41 3.51
N ILE A 21 -10.39 -7.61 3.64
CA ILE A 21 -9.76 -8.94 3.67
C ILE A 21 -9.20 -9.16 5.08
N GLY A 22 -9.59 -10.26 5.71
CA GLY A 22 -9.05 -10.68 7.00
C GLY A 22 -8.05 -11.81 6.81
N HIS A 23 -6.99 -11.82 7.61
CA HIS A 23 -6.14 -13.01 7.76
C HIS A 23 -6.01 -13.35 9.25
N GLN A 24 -5.82 -14.62 9.56
CA GLN A 24 -5.45 -15.11 10.88
C GLN A 24 -4.05 -15.69 10.78
N GLN A 25 -3.24 -15.52 11.82
CA GLN A 25 -1.94 -16.16 11.91
C GLN A 25 -2.13 -17.43 12.74
N THR A 26 -2.05 -18.60 12.11
CA THR A 26 -2.29 -19.89 12.78
C THR A 26 -1.07 -20.41 13.54
N ASP A 27 0.11 -19.82 13.32
CA ASP A 27 1.34 -20.42 13.79
C ASP A 27 1.83 -19.72 15.06
N ALA A 28 1.71 -20.44 16.17
CA ALA A 28 2.36 -20.22 17.45
C ALA A 28 3.89 -20.43 17.37
N GLY A 29 4.56 -19.73 16.46
CA GLY A 29 6.00 -19.54 16.49
C GLY A 29 6.32 -18.31 17.32
N ALA A 30 7.10 -18.47 18.39
CA ALA A 30 7.46 -17.46 19.39
C ALA A 30 8.19 -16.22 18.82
N GLY A 31 7.45 -15.38 18.11
CA GLY A 31 7.86 -14.05 17.70
C GLY A 31 6.97 -13.05 18.40
N LEU A 32 7.56 -12.31 19.36
CA LEU A 32 6.98 -11.13 19.99
C LEU A 32 6.11 -10.34 19.01
N LEU A 33 4.89 -10.03 19.45
CA LEU A 33 3.91 -9.18 18.80
C LEU A 33 4.60 -8.02 18.07
N GLU A 34 4.78 -8.14 16.75
CA GLU A 34 5.21 -7.00 15.94
C GLU A 34 4.11 -5.92 16.04
N ASN A 35 4.41 -4.88 16.84
CA ASN A 35 3.68 -3.62 17.03
C ASN A 35 2.45 -3.56 17.97
N ASP A 36 2.41 -4.28 19.10
CA ASP A 36 1.45 -3.95 20.18
C ASP A 36 2.17 -3.75 21.54
N LEU A 37 2.69 -2.53 21.77
CA LEU A 37 3.30 -2.08 23.03
C LEU A 37 2.30 -1.36 23.96
N THR A 38 1.02 -1.74 23.96
CA THR A 38 0.04 -1.17 24.90
C THR A 38 -0.73 -2.26 25.64
N ALA A 39 -0.10 -2.85 26.65
CA ALA A 39 -0.83 -3.43 27.78
C ALA A 39 0.09 -3.52 29.02
N PRO A 40 -0.25 -2.86 30.15
CA PRO A 40 0.32 -3.20 31.45
C PRO A 40 -0.42 -4.43 32.00
N GLY A 41 0.30 -5.46 32.47
CA GLY A 41 -0.32 -6.57 33.20
C GLY A 41 0.54 -7.82 33.32
N GLY A 42 0.75 -8.30 34.55
CA GLY A 42 1.63 -9.39 34.96
C GLY A 42 1.25 -10.83 34.52
N PRO A 43 1.95 -11.87 35.03
CA PRO A 43 2.32 -13.05 34.25
C PRO A 43 1.23 -14.13 34.02
N GLY A 44 0.02 -13.99 34.56
CA GLY A 44 -1.00 -15.06 34.53
C GLY A 44 -2.11 -14.93 33.46
N ALA A 45 -2.48 -13.70 33.10
CA ALA A 45 -3.54 -13.42 32.10
C ALA A 45 -3.00 -13.27 30.67
N ALA A 46 -1.69 -13.08 30.55
CA ALA A 46 -1.00 -12.84 29.28
C ALA A 46 -1.12 -14.03 28.32
N GLY A 47 -1.13 -15.28 28.80
CA GLY A 47 -1.16 -16.47 27.93
C GLY A 47 -2.46 -16.64 27.13
N ARG A 48 -3.62 -16.53 27.81
CA ARG A 48 -4.94 -16.65 27.15
C ARG A 48 -5.26 -15.43 26.28
N HIS A 49 -4.90 -14.23 26.72
CA HIS A 49 -5.09 -13.01 25.96
C HIS A 49 -4.14 -12.95 24.74
N ALA A 50 -2.88 -13.38 24.87
CA ALA A 50 -1.95 -13.49 23.75
C ALA A 50 -2.41 -14.54 22.72
N ALA A 51 -2.93 -15.69 23.16
CA ALA A 51 -3.49 -16.70 22.27
C ALA A 51 -4.76 -16.20 21.53
N ALA A 52 -5.62 -15.44 22.22
CA ALA A 52 -6.78 -14.79 21.60
C ALA A 52 -6.38 -13.70 20.59
N ILE A 53 -5.30 -12.96 20.85
CA ILE A 53 -4.75 -11.96 19.90
C ILE A 53 -4.08 -12.64 18.70
N ALA A 54 -3.37 -13.74 18.91
CA ALA A 54 -2.73 -14.51 17.83
C ALA A 54 -3.77 -15.07 16.85
N SER A 55 -4.90 -15.56 17.37
CA SER A 55 -6.02 -16.09 16.59
C SER A 55 -6.99 -15.02 16.07
N ALA A 56 -6.84 -13.75 16.47
CA ALA A 56 -7.73 -12.68 16.04
C ALA A 56 -7.60 -12.38 14.54
N THR A 57 -8.74 -12.21 13.86
CA THR A 57 -8.73 -11.79 12.45
C THR A 57 -8.14 -10.40 12.30
N ARG A 58 -7.00 -10.31 11.62
CA ARG A 58 -6.34 -9.07 11.25
C ARG A 58 -6.95 -8.54 9.96
N TRP A 59 -7.78 -7.51 10.11
CA TRP A 59 -8.50 -6.88 9.02
C TRP A 59 -7.63 -5.91 8.21
N HIS A 60 -7.89 -5.86 6.90
CA HIS A 60 -7.25 -4.94 5.96
C HIS A 60 -8.27 -4.35 5.01
N HIS A 61 -8.08 -3.10 4.59
CA HIS A 61 -8.78 -2.62 3.39
C HIS A 61 -8.35 -3.47 2.19
N PHE A 62 -9.28 -3.69 1.26
CA PHE A 62 -9.02 -4.43 0.02
C PHE A 62 -7.71 -3.99 -0.68
N GLU A 63 -7.53 -2.69 -0.86
CA GLU A 63 -6.36 -2.09 -1.51
C GLU A 63 -5.08 -2.13 -0.66
N CYS A 64 -5.21 -2.31 0.64
CA CYS A 64 -4.06 -2.36 1.55
C CYS A 64 -3.51 -3.78 1.71
N PHE A 65 -4.33 -4.80 1.42
CA PHE A 65 -3.96 -6.19 1.58
C PHE A 65 -2.65 -6.57 0.87
N PRO A 66 -2.36 -6.14 -0.39
CA PRO A 66 -1.10 -6.45 -1.07
C PRO A 66 0.18 -5.91 -0.40
N ARG A 67 0.05 -5.07 0.63
CA ARG A 67 1.19 -4.51 1.38
C ARG A 67 1.39 -5.13 2.76
N MET A 68 0.52 -6.05 3.18
CA MET A 68 0.57 -6.56 4.56
C MET A 68 1.87 -7.32 4.87
N LYS A 69 2.38 -8.05 3.88
CA LYS A 69 3.59 -8.86 3.93
C LYS A 69 4.24 -8.85 2.54
N GLY A 70 5.46 -9.37 2.41
CA GLY A 70 6.15 -9.42 1.11
C GLY A 70 5.52 -10.42 0.13
N ALA A 71 5.78 -10.26 -1.17
CA ALA A 71 5.27 -11.14 -2.22
C ALA A 71 5.58 -12.63 -1.97
N LYS A 72 6.81 -12.93 -1.49
CA LYS A 72 7.21 -14.28 -1.09
C LYS A 72 6.32 -14.88 0.00
N TRP A 73 5.95 -14.08 0.99
CA TRP A 73 5.04 -14.52 2.05
C TRP A 73 3.64 -14.77 1.48
N MET A 74 3.15 -13.89 0.62
CA MET A 74 1.83 -14.05 0.01
C MET A 74 1.72 -15.31 -0.82
N MET A 75 2.73 -15.61 -1.65
CA MET A 75 2.76 -16.84 -2.45
C MET A 75 2.82 -18.11 -1.59
N ALA A 76 3.50 -18.06 -0.44
CA ALA A 76 3.65 -19.20 0.44
C ALA A 76 2.42 -19.45 1.34
N ASN A 77 1.65 -18.40 1.68
CA ASN A 77 0.64 -18.47 2.75
C ASN A 77 -0.81 -18.23 2.27
N LEU A 78 -1.01 -17.69 1.06
CA LEU A 78 -2.36 -17.50 0.53
C LEU A 78 -2.82 -18.76 -0.23
N PRO A 79 -4.12 -19.11 -0.15
CA PRO A 79 -4.67 -20.18 -0.97
C PRO A 79 -4.52 -19.82 -2.45
N LYS A 80 -4.19 -20.80 -3.29
CA LYS A 80 -4.02 -20.61 -4.74
C LYS A 80 -5.30 -20.08 -5.41
N GLU A 81 -6.45 -20.53 -4.92
CA GLU A 81 -7.75 -20.10 -5.40
C GLU A 81 -8.48 -19.23 -4.38
N PRO A 82 -9.08 -18.10 -4.82
CA PRO A 82 -9.85 -17.22 -3.94
C PRO A 82 -11.16 -17.87 -3.48
N GLY A 83 -11.63 -18.95 -4.14
CA GLY A 83 -12.83 -19.69 -3.75
C GLY A 83 -12.70 -20.39 -2.40
N SER A 84 -11.47 -20.72 -1.99
CA SER A 84 -11.18 -21.32 -0.68
C SER A 84 -11.19 -20.29 0.47
N LEU A 85 -11.42 -19.01 0.19
CA LEU A 85 -11.49 -17.99 1.22
C LEU A 85 -12.83 -18.04 1.95
N GLY A 86 -12.79 -18.06 3.28
CA GLY A 86 -13.98 -17.96 4.12
C GLY A 86 -14.80 -16.71 3.78
N GLY A 87 -16.08 -16.91 3.46
CA GLY A 87 -17.02 -15.84 3.09
C GLY A 87 -16.92 -15.33 1.65
N PHE A 88 -16.20 -16.01 0.75
CA PHE A 88 -16.13 -15.64 -0.67
C PHE A 88 -17.49 -15.78 -1.39
N SER A 89 -18.24 -16.84 -1.11
CA SER A 89 -19.57 -17.07 -1.70
C SER A 89 -20.61 -16.05 -1.22
N GLU A 90 -20.42 -15.47 -0.03
CA GLU A 90 -21.36 -14.55 0.63
C GLU A 90 -21.21 -13.09 0.17
N ILE A 91 -20.12 -12.74 -0.52
CA ILE A 91 -19.91 -11.38 -1.05
C ILE A 91 -20.55 -11.20 -2.43
N LYS A 92 -20.83 -9.95 -2.81
CA LYS A 92 -21.43 -9.59 -4.10
C LYS A 92 -20.58 -10.11 -5.27
N LYS A 93 -21.21 -10.61 -6.34
CA LYS A 93 -20.52 -11.10 -7.56
C LYS A 93 -19.51 -10.08 -8.14
N ALA A 94 -19.80 -8.79 -8.03
CA ALA A 94 -18.88 -7.73 -8.46
C ALA A 94 -17.59 -7.70 -7.62
N ASP A 95 -17.68 -7.92 -6.31
CA ASP A 95 -16.54 -7.95 -5.40
C ASP A 95 -15.79 -9.28 -5.45
N GLN A 96 -16.50 -10.39 -5.73
CA GLN A 96 -15.87 -11.67 -6.05
C GLN A 96 -14.92 -11.54 -7.26
N LYS A 97 -15.38 -10.87 -8.33
CA LYS A 97 -14.56 -10.60 -9.51
C LYS A 97 -13.31 -9.77 -9.16
N LYS A 98 -13.45 -8.72 -8.34
CA LYS A 98 -12.31 -7.91 -7.88
C LYS A 98 -11.32 -8.76 -7.07
N LEU A 99 -11.80 -9.61 -6.17
CA LEU A 99 -10.93 -10.45 -5.35
C LEU A 99 -10.18 -11.48 -6.19
N VAL A 100 -10.83 -12.11 -7.18
CA VAL A 100 -10.18 -13.02 -8.13
C VAL A 100 -9.07 -12.31 -8.92
N GLN A 101 -9.33 -11.10 -9.39
CA GLN A 101 -8.31 -10.29 -10.07
C GLN A 101 -7.13 -9.95 -9.13
N LEU A 102 -7.41 -9.61 -7.87
CA LEU A 102 -6.37 -9.34 -6.88
C LEU A 102 -5.49 -10.57 -6.64
N TRP A 103 -6.12 -11.73 -6.47
CA TRP A 103 -5.43 -13.00 -6.22
C TRP A 103 -4.50 -13.37 -7.37
N LYS A 104 -4.99 -13.23 -8.62
CA LYS A 104 -4.16 -13.43 -9.80
C LYS A 104 -2.97 -12.47 -9.85
N ALA A 105 -3.17 -11.21 -9.49
CA ALA A 105 -2.09 -10.23 -9.47
C ALA A 105 -1.04 -10.50 -8.37
N ILE A 106 -1.47 -10.99 -7.21
CA ILE A 106 -0.59 -11.33 -6.09
C ILE A 106 0.19 -12.63 -6.37
N LEU A 107 -0.49 -13.67 -6.85
CA LEU A 107 0.09 -15.01 -7.01
C LEU A 107 0.71 -15.25 -8.38
N GLY A 108 0.26 -14.55 -9.42
CA GLY A 108 0.81 -14.62 -10.78
C GLY A 108 2.09 -13.81 -11.00
N GLY A 109 2.55 -13.06 -9.99
CA GLY A 109 3.72 -12.19 -10.06
C GLY A 109 5.07 -12.91 -9.90
N ALA A 110 5.29 -14.01 -10.62
CA ALA A 110 6.61 -14.61 -10.79
C ALA A 110 7.16 -14.24 -12.18
N GLY A 111 7.98 -13.18 -12.26
CA GLY A 111 8.70 -12.85 -13.50
C GLY A 111 8.86 -11.36 -13.77
N GLY A 112 9.84 -10.72 -13.13
CA GLY A 112 10.24 -9.35 -13.42
C GLY A 112 11.72 -9.13 -13.10
N LYS A 113 12.58 -9.99 -13.63
CA LYS A 113 14.03 -9.73 -13.71
C LYS A 113 14.24 -8.52 -14.61
N GLY A 114 15.17 -7.65 -14.23
CA GLY A 114 15.62 -6.56 -15.08
C GLY A 114 16.20 -7.08 -16.40
N ALA A 115 16.01 -6.30 -17.46
CA ALA A 115 16.83 -6.33 -18.65
C ALA A 115 16.66 -5.01 -19.41
N THR A 116 17.74 -4.27 -19.45
CA THR A 116 18.23 -3.55 -20.63
C THR A 116 17.80 -4.19 -21.96
N ALA A 117 17.20 -3.39 -22.86
CA ALA A 117 17.58 -3.25 -24.27
C ALA A 117 16.43 -2.63 -25.10
N THR A 118 16.79 -1.62 -25.88
CA THR A 118 16.14 -1.10 -27.09
C THR A 118 15.88 -2.22 -28.12
N PRO A 119 14.87 -2.13 -29.02
CA PRO A 119 15.03 -1.45 -30.32
C PRO A 119 13.76 -0.66 -30.75
N THR A 120 13.84 0.50 -31.41
CA THR A 120 14.03 0.78 -32.86
C THR A 120 12.91 0.23 -33.79
N SER A 121 12.07 1.19 -34.20
CA SER A 121 11.34 1.44 -35.47
C SER A 121 10.86 0.34 -36.44
N ALA A 122 9.58 0.54 -36.83
CA ALA A 122 8.97 0.46 -38.17
C ALA A 122 8.76 -0.90 -38.88
N ALA A 123 7.48 -1.28 -39.10
CA ALA A 123 6.80 -1.26 -40.42
C ALA A 123 5.48 -2.10 -40.45
N LYS A 124 4.37 -1.39 -40.70
CA LYS A 124 3.26 -1.61 -41.65
C LYS A 124 2.70 -3.04 -41.97
N ALA A 125 1.49 -3.27 -41.44
CA ALA A 125 0.18 -3.56 -42.09
C ALA A 125 -0.24 -4.92 -42.72
N ILE A 126 -1.59 -5.11 -42.63
CA ILE A 126 -2.54 -5.94 -43.41
C ILE A 126 -2.63 -7.41 -42.94
N GLY A 127 -3.78 -8.03 -42.64
CA GLY A 127 -5.20 -7.71 -42.66
C GLY A 127 -5.95 -9.03 -42.38
N GLY A 128 -7.12 -9.01 -41.71
CA GLY A 128 -7.80 -10.27 -41.36
C GLY A 128 -9.08 -10.10 -40.55
N LYS A 129 -10.11 -9.60 -41.22
CA LYS A 129 -11.47 -9.33 -40.77
C LYS A 129 -12.17 -10.62 -40.29
N ARG A 130 -12.57 -10.72 -39.01
CA ARG A 130 -13.76 -11.49 -38.60
C ARG A 130 -14.53 -10.77 -37.49
N LYS A 131 -15.79 -10.48 -37.82
CA LYS A 131 -16.82 -9.75 -37.09
C LYS A 131 -17.58 -10.75 -36.22
N ALA A 132 -17.63 -10.53 -34.90
CA ALA A 132 -18.67 -11.08 -34.04
C ALA A 132 -19.12 -9.95 -33.10
N ALA A 133 -20.35 -9.52 -33.31
CA ALA A 133 -21.00 -8.49 -32.52
C ALA A 133 -21.60 -9.14 -31.27
N ALA A 134 -21.19 -8.68 -30.08
CA ALA A 134 -21.99 -8.78 -28.86
C ALA A 134 -21.49 -7.77 -27.80
N GLN A 135 -22.33 -6.76 -27.56
CA GLN A 135 -22.50 -6.02 -26.29
C GLN A 135 -21.32 -5.19 -25.76
N SER A 136 -21.23 -3.99 -26.33
CA SER A 136 -20.42 -2.85 -25.88
C SER A 136 -20.94 -2.26 -24.56
N GLY A 137 -20.52 -2.83 -23.43
CA GLY A 137 -20.73 -2.24 -22.11
C GLY A 137 -19.83 -2.83 -21.01
N ASP A 138 -19.44 -4.10 -21.15
CA ASP A 138 -18.69 -4.84 -20.13
C ASP A 138 -17.16 -4.76 -20.34
N ALA A 139 -16.69 -4.76 -21.60
CA ALA A 139 -15.26 -4.74 -21.93
C ALA A 139 -14.53 -3.49 -21.40
N SER A 140 -15.19 -2.31 -21.41
CA SER A 140 -14.60 -1.06 -20.94
C SER A 140 -14.48 -1.02 -19.40
N LYS A 141 -15.42 -1.63 -18.67
CA LYS A 141 -15.35 -1.78 -17.20
C LYS A 141 -14.33 -2.85 -16.80
N LYS A 142 -14.24 -3.95 -17.55
CA LYS A 142 -13.23 -5.00 -17.34
C LYS A 142 -11.81 -4.46 -17.51
N ALA A 143 -11.53 -3.73 -18.60
CA ALA A 143 -10.21 -3.13 -18.85
C ALA A 143 -9.82 -2.09 -17.78
N LYS A 144 -10.77 -1.24 -17.33
CA LYS A 144 -10.54 -0.28 -16.25
C LYS A 144 -10.25 -0.97 -14.91
N ASN A 145 -10.95 -2.05 -14.59
CA ASN A 145 -10.70 -2.82 -13.37
C ASN A 145 -9.36 -3.58 -13.44
N ASP A 146 -9.04 -4.25 -14.55
CA ASP A 146 -7.75 -4.94 -14.72
C ASP A 146 -6.58 -3.94 -14.57
N ALA A 147 -6.69 -2.72 -15.14
CA ALA A 147 -5.70 -1.67 -14.97
C ALA A 147 -5.62 -1.13 -13.51
N ALA A 148 -6.75 -0.96 -12.81
CA ALA A 148 -6.75 -0.55 -11.41
C ALA A 148 -6.11 -1.60 -10.49
N MET A 149 -6.33 -2.89 -10.75
CA MET A 149 -5.74 -3.99 -9.98
C MET A 149 -4.25 -4.17 -10.27
N ALA A 150 -3.82 -3.94 -11.52
CA ALA A 150 -2.40 -3.91 -11.88
C ALA A 150 -1.65 -2.79 -11.13
N LYS A 151 -2.27 -1.62 -10.93
CA LYS A 151 -1.69 -0.55 -10.11
C LYS A 151 -1.53 -0.94 -8.64
N LEU A 152 -2.41 -1.79 -8.12
CA LEU A 152 -2.33 -2.20 -6.71
C LEU A 152 -1.16 -3.13 -6.38
N THR A 153 -0.58 -3.76 -7.40
CA THR A 153 0.51 -4.75 -7.27
C THR A 153 1.80 -4.29 -7.95
N SER A 154 1.72 -3.32 -8.88
CA SER A 154 2.88 -2.74 -9.55
C SER A 154 3.63 -1.73 -8.66
N PRO A 155 4.98 -1.67 -8.76
CA PRO A 155 5.77 -0.63 -8.10
C PRO A 155 5.46 0.79 -8.59
N GLN A 156 4.83 0.94 -9.75
CA GLN A 156 4.37 2.25 -10.27
C GLN A 156 3.15 2.80 -9.52
N GLY A 157 2.22 1.94 -9.09
CA GLY A 157 1.02 2.38 -8.41
C GLY A 157 0.14 3.32 -9.25
N VAL A 158 -0.39 4.35 -8.60
CA VAL A 158 -1.23 5.41 -9.18
C VAL A 158 -0.44 6.53 -9.85
N LEU A 159 0.90 6.51 -9.82
CA LEU A 159 1.71 7.53 -10.50
C LEU A 159 1.47 7.50 -12.01
N SER A 160 1.43 8.68 -12.60
CA SER A 160 1.49 8.81 -14.06
C SER A 160 2.79 8.20 -14.58
N ALA A 161 2.79 7.66 -15.80
CA ALA A 161 4.01 7.09 -16.39
C ALA A 161 5.16 8.12 -16.47
N LYS A 162 4.82 9.40 -16.67
CA LYS A 162 5.78 10.51 -16.68
C LYS A 162 6.40 10.74 -15.31
N ASP A 163 5.59 10.80 -14.26
CA ASP A 163 6.08 11.03 -12.89
C ASP A 163 6.84 9.83 -12.36
N TYR A 164 6.42 8.61 -12.71
CA TYR A 164 7.13 7.40 -12.32
C TYR A 164 8.55 7.34 -12.91
N LYS A 165 8.71 7.68 -14.21
CA LYS A 165 10.03 7.78 -14.84
C LYS A 165 10.90 8.85 -14.19
N LYS A 166 10.34 10.01 -13.85
CA LYS A 166 11.06 11.08 -13.14
C LYS A 166 11.53 10.64 -11.76
N VAL A 167 10.65 9.97 -11.01
CA VAL A 167 10.98 9.42 -9.70
C VAL A 167 12.12 8.41 -9.81
N GLN A 168 12.07 7.46 -10.75
CA GLN A 168 13.17 6.49 -10.95
C GLN A 168 14.49 7.18 -11.31
N ALA A 169 14.47 8.17 -12.20
CA ALA A 169 15.67 8.92 -12.57
C ALA A 169 16.27 9.66 -11.37
N LEU A 170 15.43 10.29 -10.54
CA LEU A 170 15.86 10.95 -9.31
C LEU A 170 16.34 9.95 -8.25
N GLU A 171 15.70 8.79 -8.11
CA GLU A 171 16.13 7.73 -7.20
C GLU A 171 17.54 7.24 -7.57
N ALA A 172 17.84 7.06 -8.87
CA ALA A 172 19.17 6.70 -9.35
C ALA A 172 20.22 7.78 -9.07
N GLN A 173 19.88 9.06 -9.26
CA GLN A 173 20.77 10.19 -8.96
C GLN A 173 21.03 10.35 -7.46
N LEU A 174 19.99 10.19 -6.63
CA LEU A 174 20.08 10.37 -5.19
C LEU A 174 20.66 9.15 -4.46
N ALA A 175 20.76 8.00 -5.13
CA ALA A 175 21.39 6.80 -4.56
C ALA A 175 22.86 7.03 -4.18
N SER A 176 23.58 7.88 -4.90
CA SER A 176 24.97 8.27 -4.59
C SER A 176 25.08 9.33 -3.49
N SER A 177 23.99 10.05 -3.16
CA SER A 177 23.99 11.09 -2.14
C SER A 177 24.13 10.50 -0.72
N SER A 178 24.69 11.28 0.21
CA SER A 178 24.82 10.87 1.61
C SER A 178 23.46 10.87 2.31
N SER A 179 23.29 10.00 3.32
CA SER A 179 22.08 9.98 4.13
C SER A 179 21.83 11.32 4.84
N ALA A 180 22.89 11.99 5.32
CA ALA A 180 22.79 13.28 5.99
C ALA A 180 22.19 14.38 5.09
N LEU A 181 22.60 14.46 3.82
CA LEU A 181 22.05 15.43 2.87
C LEU A 181 20.57 15.16 2.59
N LEU A 182 20.20 13.89 2.40
CA LEU A 182 18.80 13.49 2.18
C LEU A 182 17.93 13.81 3.41
N GLN A 183 18.46 13.61 4.62
CA GLN A 183 17.76 13.92 5.87
C GLN A 183 17.54 15.43 6.02
N ALA A 184 18.56 16.24 5.75
CA ALA A 184 18.46 17.69 5.80
C ALA A 184 17.40 18.22 4.81
N GLU A 185 17.40 17.73 3.58
CA GLU A 185 16.39 18.09 2.58
C GLU A 185 14.96 17.70 3.00
N LEU A 186 14.78 16.51 3.57
CA LEU A 186 13.48 16.09 4.12
C LEU A 186 13.04 16.99 5.28
N GLN A 187 13.96 17.38 6.17
CA GLN A 187 13.67 18.27 7.30
C GLN A 187 13.27 19.67 6.84
N SER A 188 13.95 20.27 5.85
CA SER A 188 13.59 21.57 5.28
C SER A 188 12.18 21.58 4.68
N ASN A 189 11.70 20.41 4.22
CA ASN A 189 10.35 20.21 3.69
C ASN A 189 9.35 19.70 4.73
N LYS A 190 9.72 19.68 6.02
CA LYS A 190 8.90 19.16 7.14
C LYS A 190 8.43 17.71 6.95
N GLN A 191 9.17 16.92 6.17
CA GLN A 191 8.89 15.51 5.90
C GLN A 191 9.57 14.60 6.93
N VAL A 192 9.25 13.32 6.90
CA VAL A 192 9.88 12.31 7.77
C VAL A 192 11.30 12.02 7.29
N SER A 193 12.30 12.41 8.09
CA SER A 193 13.73 12.21 7.80
C SER A 193 14.34 10.95 8.45
N ALA A 194 13.59 10.23 9.27
CA ALA A 194 14.06 8.95 9.84
C ALA A 194 13.84 7.78 8.86
N GLY A 195 14.77 6.83 8.81
CA GLY A 195 14.63 5.61 7.99
C GLY A 195 15.94 5.16 7.34
N LYS A 196 15.87 4.05 6.59
CA LYS A 196 16.99 3.53 5.81
C LYS A 196 17.28 4.44 4.60
N LYS A 197 18.53 4.45 4.11
CA LYS A 197 18.93 5.29 2.97
C LYS A 197 18.01 5.15 1.75
N GLY A 198 17.63 3.93 1.38
CA GLY A 198 16.71 3.69 0.26
C GLY A 198 15.34 4.36 0.45
N GLU A 199 14.81 4.39 1.67
CA GLU A 199 13.55 5.07 1.96
C GLU A 199 13.69 6.59 1.89
N LEU A 200 14.82 7.13 2.34
CA LEU A 200 15.10 8.56 2.26
C LEU A 200 15.19 9.01 0.80
N VAL A 201 15.93 8.27 -0.03
CA VAL A 201 16.03 8.48 -1.48
C VAL A 201 14.65 8.49 -2.12
N GLN A 202 13.84 7.47 -1.83
CA GLN A 202 12.49 7.35 -2.35
C GLN A 202 11.61 8.57 -1.98
N ARG A 203 11.64 8.98 -0.71
CA ARG A 203 10.85 10.13 -0.22
C ARG A 203 11.28 11.45 -0.84
N VAL A 204 12.60 11.67 -1.00
CA VAL A 204 13.12 12.88 -1.65
C VAL A 204 12.76 12.90 -3.13
N ALA A 205 12.93 11.78 -3.86
CA ALA A 205 12.59 11.69 -5.27
C ALA A 205 11.09 11.93 -5.53
N GLU A 206 10.22 11.33 -4.70
CA GLU A 206 8.77 11.60 -4.73
C GLU A 206 8.45 13.05 -4.40
N GLY A 207 9.11 13.59 -3.37
CA GLY A 207 8.95 14.97 -2.93
C GLY A 207 9.31 15.99 -4.01
N ARG A 208 10.44 15.80 -4.68
CA ARG A 208 10.88 16.64 -5.81
C ARG A 208 9.94 16.54 -7.02
N THR A 209 9.33 15.39 -7.26
CA THR A 209 8.45 15.18 -8.42
C THR A 209 7.02 15.66 -8.18
N LEU A 210 6.45 15.34 -7.01
CA LEU A 210 5.03 15.55 -6.69
C LEU A 210 4.79 16.73 -5.76
N GLY A 211 5.82 17.20 -5.05
CA GLY A 211 5.71 18.21 -3.99
C GLY A 211 5.68 17.64 -2.58
N SER A 212 5.80 18.53 -1.60
CA SER A 212 5.85 18.22 -0.17
C SER A 212 4.47 17.85 0.37
N LEU A 213 4.40 16.84 1.25
CA LEU A 213 3.15 16.49 1.92
C LEU A 213 2.85 17.50 3.03
N PRO A 214 1.61 18.01 3.14
CA PRO A 214 1.26 18.93 4.20
C PRO A 214 1.20 18.21 5.56
N GLY A 215 1.12 18.99 6.64
CA GLY A 215 0.79 18.46 7.97
C GLY A 215 -0.61 17.84 7.99
N CYS A 216 -0.85 16.95 8.95
CA CYS A 216 -2.16 16.32 9.06
C CYS A 216 -3.24 17.36 9.44
N PRO A 217 -4.31 17.53 8.63
CA PRO A 217 -5.35 18.52 8.90
C PRO A 217 -6.22 18.15 10.13
N ARG A 218 -6.17 16.90 10.59
CA ARG A 218 -6.95 16.43 11.75
C ARG A 218 -6.23 16.59 13.08
N CYS A 219 -4.93 16.30 13.15
CA CYS A 219 -4.19 16.32 14.42
C CYS A 219 -3.09 17.38 14.47
N SER A 220 -2.77 18.02 13.35
CA SER A 220 -1.76 19.07 13.17
C SER A 220 -0.31 18.70 13.52
N LYS A 221 -0.10 17.65 14.33
CA LYS A 221 1.19 17.13 14.80
C LYS A 221 1.72 16.01 13.90
N GLY A 222 0.85 15.08 13.54
CA GLY A 222 1.20 13.93 12.72
C GLY A 222 1.61 14.30 11.29
N ARG A 223 2.53 13.51 10.73
CA ARG A 223 2.99 13.65 9.34
C ARG A 223 2.21 12.72 8.43
N ILE A 224 1.74 13.24 7.30
CA ILE A 224 1.00 12.45 6.32
C ILE A 224 1.95 11.49 5.62
N HIS A 225 1.51 10.24 5.49
CA HIS A 225 2.10 9.22 4.64
C HIS A 225 1.23 9.06 3.40
N TRP A 226 1.85 9.03 2.21
CA TRP A 226 1.15 8.79 0.94
C TRP A 226 1.51 7.41 0.38
N SER A 227 0.51 6.67 -0.10
CA SER A 227 0.70 5.35 -0.70
C SER A 227 0.65 5.43 -2.23
N ARG A 228 1.75 5.05 -2.90
CA ARG A 228 1.80 4.94 -4.37
C ARG A 228 0.71 4.02 -4.92
N ILE A 229 0.38 2.93 -4.25
CA ILE A 229 -0.49 1.84 -4.75
C ILE A 229 -1.96 2.25 -4.91
N GLY A 230 -2.49 3.01 -3.95
CA GLY A 230 -3.91 3.41 -3.94
C GLY A 230 -4.13 4.92 -3.93
N GLY A 231 -3.05 5.73 -3.97
CA GLY A 231 -3.13 7.18 -3.95
C GLY A 231 -3.59 7.79 -2.62
N TRP A 232 -3.77 6.99 -1.58
CA TRP A 232 -4.30 7.45 -0.30
C TRP A 232 -3.25 8.18 0.54
N PHE A 233 -3.69 9.29 1.13
CA PHE A 233 -3.02 9.99 2.22
C PHE A 233 -3.55 9.45 3.55
N SER A 234 -2.65 9.08 4.46
CA SER A 234 -2.99 8.58 5.79
C SER A 234 -2.07 9.17 6.85
N CYS A 235 -2.61 9.56 7.99
CA CYS A 235 -1.79 9.95 9.14
C CYS A 235 -1.60 8.74 10.06
N PRO A 236 -0.37 8.31 10.41
CA PRO A 236 -0.16 7.22 11.36
C PRO A 236 -0.41 7.66 12.82
N GLY A 237 -0.27 8.96 13.09
CA GLY A 237 -0.34 9.52 14.44
C GLY A 237 0.86 10.41 14.74
N TYR A 238 1.08 10.70 16.00
CA TYR A 238 2.23 11.43 16.50
C TYR A 238 2.61 10.90 17.90
N TYR A 239 3.88 11.05 18.27
CA TYR A 239 4.32 10.77 19.63
C TYR A 239 3.88 11.91 20.54
N ASP A 240 3.20 11.58 21.63
CA ASP A 240 2.67 12.52 22.59
C ASP A 240 3.38 12.31 23.93
N ASP A 241 4.20 13.29 24.32
CA ASP A 241 5.02 13.23 25.54
C ASP A 241 4.16 13.08 26.80
N SER A 242 2.92 13.58 26.80
CA SER A 242 2.02 13.50 27.96
C SER A 242 1.63 12.06 28.32
N ILE A 243 1.48 11.21 27.31
CA ILE A 243 1.16 9.78 27.49
C ILE A 243 2.38 8.89 27.26
N LYS A 244 3.57 9.49 27.07
CA LYS A 244 4.83 8.83 26.70
C LYS A 244 4.61 7.75 25.63
N GLY A 245 3.83 8.08 24.61
CA GLY A 245 3.28 7.09 23.70
C GLY A 245 2.75 7.69 22.40
N THR A 246 2.50 6.82 21.42
CA THR A 246 1.98 7.27 20.12
C THR A 246 0.48 7.47 20.18
N ARG A 247 0.01 8.72 20.11
CA ARG A 247 -1.41 9.00 19.83
C ARG A 247 -1.70 8.73 18.36
N ARG A 248 -2.60 7.78 18.13
CA ARG A 248 -3.04 7.40 16.79
C ARG A 248 -3.91 8.50 16.18
N CYS A 249 -3.68 8.79 14.90
CA CYS A 249 -4.59 9.62 14.10
C CYS A 249 -5.22 8.72 13.04
N PHE A 250 -6.53 8.85 12.82
CA PHE A 250 -7.25 8.04 11.82
C PHE A 250 -7.60 8.84 10.56
N PHE A 251 -6.84 9.90 10.27
CA PHE A 251 -7.07 10.70 9.06
C PHE A 251 -6.72 9.88 7.81
N ARG A 252 -7.62 9.88 6.84
CA ARG A 252 -7.43 9.28 5.51
C ARG A 252 -8.17 10.09 4.45
N SER A 253 -7.55 10.32 3.30
CA SER A 253 -8.15 10.99 2.13
C SER A 253 -7.51 10.48 0.83
N GLN A 254 -8.23 10.53 -0.30
CA GLN A 254 -7.64 10.34 -1.65
C GLN A 254 -7.14 11.67 -2.23
N GLU A 255 -7.64 12.78 -1.71
CA GLU A 255 -7.35 14.11 -2.22
C GLU A 255 -6.65 14.94 -1.15
N MET A 256 -5.49 15.50 -1.52
CA MET A 256 -4.72 16.38 -0.66
C MET A 256 -3.82 17.27 -1.52
N LYS A 257 -3.83 18.57 -1.23
CA LYS A 257 -2.93 19.53 -1.88
C LYS A 257 -1.52 19.37 -1.34
N ARG A 258 -0.56 19.20 -2.24
CA ARG A 258 0.87 19.15 -1.92
C ARG A 258 1.46 20.56 -1.96
N GLY A 259 2.43 20.82 -1.10
CA GLY A 259 3.21 22.05 -1.10
C GLY A 259 4.33 22.02 -2.14
N LYS A 260 4.93 23.18 -2.41
CA LYS A 260 6.14 23.27 -3.23
C LYS A 260 7.30 22.60 -2.49
N TRP A 261 8.08 21.79 -3.20
CA TRP A 261 9.31 21.22 -2.67
C TRP A 261 10.43 22.27 -2.66
N LYS A 262 11.17 22.34 -1.56
CA LYS A 262 12.32 23.23 -1.37
C LYS A 262 13.58 22.38 -1.41
N VAL A 263 14.43 22.58 -2.41
CA VAL A 263 15.76 21.97 -2.42
C VAL A 263 16.69 22.90 -1.64
N PRO A 264 17.31 22.46 -0.53
CA PRO A 264 18.33 23.24 0.17
C PRO A 264 19.48 23.56 -0.81
N LYS A 265 19.98 24.79 -0.75
CA LYS A 265 21.20 25.17 -1.46
C LYS A 265 22.42 24.67 -0.72
#